data_AF-A0A7Y7PR94-F1
#
_entry.id   AF-A0A7Y7PR94-F1
#
_cell.length_a   1.000
_cell.length_b   1.000
_cell.length_c   1.000
_cell.angle_alpha   90.00
_cell.angle_beta   90.00
_cell.angle_gamma   90.00
#
_symmetry.space_group_name_H-M   'P 1'
#
loop_
_entity.id
_entity.type
_entity.pdbx_description
1 polymer ?
#
loop_
_entity_poly.entity_id
_entity_poly.type
_entity_poly.pdbx_seq_one_letter_code
_entity_poly.pdbx_strand_id
1 'polypeptide(L)' 'MLNFPFVPDQNPADDDGLPGLSRKHRTWVALYSLENPAFDRRQILRENDVTEADLVRHMESWMQLQHRQK' A
#
# COMPACT_ATOMS: atom_id res chain seq x y z
N MET A 1 3.76 35.59 0.41
CA MET A 1 4.52 34.39 0.83
C MET A 1 3.70 33.69 1.90
N LEU A 2 3.08 32.55 1.59
CA LEU A 2 2.26 31.80 2.55
C LEU A 2 3.13 30.74 3.21
N ASN A 3 3.37 30.92 4.50
CA ASN A 3 4.12 30.04 5.39
C ASN A 3 3.12 29.07 6.05
N PHE A 4 3.13 27.80 5.68
CA PHE A 4 2.33 26.76 6.33
C PHE A 4 3.20 25.99 7.33
N PRO A 5 2.89 26.01 8.63
CA PRO A 5 3.56 25.13 9.59
C PRO A 5 3.10 23.69 9.33
N PHE A 6 4.05 22.80 9.02
CA PHE A 6 3.84 21.36 8.94
C PHE A 6 3.44 20.84 10.32
N VAL A 7 2.17 20.47 10.48
CA VAL A 7 1.68 19.76 11.67
C VAL A 7 1.80 18.27 11.38
N PRO A 8 2.70 17.53 12.05
CA PRO A 8 2.66 16.07 11.99
C PRO A 8 1.48 15.63 12.86
N ASP A 9 0.45 15.08 12.22
CA ASP A 9 -0.60 14.31 12.88
C ASP A 9 0.04 13.04 13.45
N GLN A 10 0.56 13.17 14.66
CA GLN A 10 1.18 12.10 15.42
C GLN A 10 0.05 11.24 15.98
N ASN A 11 -0.42 10.26 15.21
CA ASN A 11 -1.28 9.19 15.71
C ASN A 11 -0.38 8.13 16.38
N PRO A 12 -0.30 8.06 17.73
CA PRO A 12 0.64 7.23 18.44
C PRO A 12 -0.11 6.03 19.03
N ALA A 13 -0.31 5.01 18.22
CA ALA A 13 -0.67 3.69 18.73
C ALA A 13 -0.10 2.64 17.77
N ASP A 14 1.02 2.03 18.19
CA ASP A 14 1.35 0.60 18.07
C ASP A 14 1.32 0.01 16.63
N ASP A 15 2.34 -0.61 16.02
CA ASP A 15 3.39 -1.50 16.51
C ASP A 15 4.13 -1.99 15.23
N ASP A 16 5.46 -2.04 15.26
CA ASP A 16 6.42 -2.70 14.36
C ASP A 16 6.13 -2.91 12.84
N GLY A 17 6.93 -2.22 12.01
CA GLY A 17 7.19 -2.57 10.61
C GLY A 17 6.73 -1.52 9.58
N LEU A 18 7.66 -0.63 9.19
CA LEU A 18 7.55 0.47 8.20
C LEU A 18 6.51 1.58 8.51
N PRO A 19 6.93 2.85 8.65
CA PRO A 19 6.07 3.94 9.08
C PRO A 19 4.91 4.20 8.09
N GLY A 20 3.67 4.08 8.57
CA GLY A 20 2.54 4.90 8.10
C GLY A 20 1.73 4.42 6.89
N LEU A 21 2.07 3.31 6.24
CA LEU A 21 1.23 2.82 5.13
C LEU A 21 0.12 1.89 5.65
N SER A 22 -1.12 2.36 5.54
CA SER A 22 -2.32 1.55 5.80
C SER A 22 -2.29 0.27 4.97
N ARG A 23 -2.86 -0.83 5.49
CA ARG A 23 -2.84 -2.16 4.84
C ARG A 23 -3.28 -2.09 3.37
N LYS A 24 -4.29 -1.26 3.07
CA LYS A 24 -4.75 -0.98 1.69
C LYS A 24 -3.64 -0.48 0.75
N HIS A 25 -2.79 0.45 1.23
CA HIS A 25 -1.67 0.98 0.46
C HIS A 25 -0.60 -0.08 0.21
N ARG A 26 -0.27 -0.88 1.23
CA ARG A 26 0.67 -1.99 1.09
C ARG A 26 0.16 -3.02 0.06
N THR A 27 -1.15 -3.28 0.07
CA THR A 27 -1.80 -4.15 -0.91
C THR A 27 -1.69 -3.59 -2.32
N TRP A 28 -1.82 -2.28 -2.51
CA TRP A 28 -1.63 -1.62 -3.81
C TRP A 28 -0.18 -1.72 -4.30
N VAL A 29 0.79 -1.50 -3.42
CA VAL A 29 2.22 -1.70 -3.76
C VAL A 29 2.50 -3.15 -4.15
N ALA A 30 1.92 -4.11 -3.42
CA ALA A 30 2.03 -5.53 -3.75
C ALA A 30 1.39 -5.85 -5.10
N LEU A 31 0.18 -5.34 -5.38
CA LEU A 31 -0.50 -5.52 -6.67
C LEU A 31 0.31 -4.93 -7.83
N TYR A 32 0.87 -3.74 -7.65
CA TYR A 32 1.74 -3.11 -8.63
C TYR A 32 3.02 -3.93 -8.87
N SER A 33 3.65 -4.42 -7.81
CA SER A 33 4.85 -5.25 -7.90
C SER A 33 4.59 -6.58 -8.60
N LEU A 34 3.37 -7.12 -8.46
CA LEU A 34 2.92 -8.32 -9.17
C LEU A 34 2.72 -8.13 -10.68
N GLU A 35 2.56 -6.89 -11.16
CA GLU A 35 2.50 -6.62 -12.60
C GLU A 35 3.85 -6.85 -13.29
N ASN A 36 4.95 -6.86 -12.52
CA ASN A 36 6.28 -7.15 -13.04
C ASN A 36 6.63 -8.64 -12.83
N PRO A 37 6.83 -9.42 -13.91
CA PRO A 37 7.13 -10.85 -13.82
C PRO A 37 8.51 -11.15 -13.22
N ALA A 38 9.35 -10.14 -12.99
CA ALA A 38 10.66 -10.30 -12.36
C ALA A 38 10.58 -10.62 -10.85
N PHE A 39 9.43 -10.42 -10.21
CA PHE A 39 9.28 -10.59 -8.77
C PHE A 39 8.42 -11.79 -8.39
N ASP A 40 8.89 -12.54 -7.39
CA ASP A 40 8.18 -13.67 -6.84
C ASP A 40 6.98 -13.22 -6.00
N ARG A 41 5.80 -13.73 -6.34
CA ARG A 41 4.53 -13.40 -5.66
C ARG A 41 4.58 -13.61 -4.14
N ARG A 42 5.18 -14.72 -3.69
CA ARG A 42 5.32 -15.03 -2.27
C ARG A 42 6.26 -14.08 -1.54
N GLN A 43 7.29 -13.60 -2.23
CA GLN A 43 8.24 -12.63 -1.70
C GLN A 43 7.57 -11.28 -1.53
N ILE A 44 6.87 -10.80 -2.57
CA ILE A 44 6.12 -9.54 -2.56
C ILE A 44 5.12 -9.49 -1.40
N LEU A 45 4.33 -10.56 -1.21
CA LEU A 45 3.34 -10.64 -0.12
C LEU A 45 4.00 -10.51 1.26
N ARG A 46 5.14 -11.18 1.45
CA ARG A 46 5.90 -11.14 2.71
C ARG A 46 6.55 -9.77 2.94
N GLU A 47 7.16 -9.19 1.91
CA GLU A 47 7.81 -7.87 1.99
C GLU A 47 6.82 -6.74 2.28
N ASN A 48 5.58 -6.86 1.78
CA ASN A 48 4.54 -5.86 1.97
C ASN A 48 3.63 -6.14 3.16
N ASP A 49 3.87 -7.21 3.92
CA ASP A 49 3.01 -7.63 5.05
C ASP A 49 1.52 -7.71 4.67
N VAL A 50 1.24 -8.34 3.52
CA VAL A 50 -0.12 -8.52 3.01
C VAL A 50 -0.39 -9.98 2.67
N THR A 51 -1.65 -10.37 2.80
CA THR A 51 -2.08 -11.73 2.44
C THR A 51 -2.76 -11.75 1.09
N GLU A 52 -2.93 -12.95 0.52
CA GLU A 52 -3.73 -13.11 -0.69
C GLU A 52 -5.19 -12.66 -0.49
N ALA A 53 -5.72 -12.81 0.74
CA ALA A 53 -7.06 -12.32 1.07
C ALA A 53 -7.14 -10.78 1.02
N ASP A 54 -6.08 -10.09 1.45
CA ASP A 54 -5.99 -8.62 1.36
C ASP A 54 -5.93 -8.17 -0.10
N LEU A 55 -5.16 -8.87 -0.94
CA LEU A 55 -5.10 -8.61 -2.38
C LEU A 55 -6.50 -8.69 -2.98
N VAL A 56 -7.22 -9.79 -2.76
CA VAL A 56 -8.58 -9.99 -3.30
C VAL A 56 -9.54 -8.91 -2.79
N ARG A 57 -9.49 -8.60 -1.49
CA ARG A 57 -10.35 -7.58 -0.86
C ARG A 57 -10.16 -6.18 -1.46
N HIS A 58 -8.94 -5.83 -1.85
CA HIS A 58 -8.63 -4.49 -2.38
C HIS A 58 -8.43 -4.46 -3.89
N MET A 59 -8.52 -5.60 -4.58
CA MET A 59 -8.35 -5.70 -6.03
C MET A 59 -9.34 -4.82 -6.79
N GLU A 60 -10.60 -4.81 -6.37
CA GLU A 60 -11.64 -3.96 -6.98
C GLU A 60 -11.33 -2.47 -6.79
N SER A 61 -10.90 -2.08 -5.59
CA SER A 61 -10.45 -0.71 -5.31
C SER A 61 -9.21 -0.32 -6.12
N TRP A 62 -8.31 -1.26 -6.36
CA TRP A 62 -7.12 -1.06 -7.19
C TRP A 62 -7.48 -0.86 -8.66
N MET A 63 -8.37 -1.69 -9.22
CA MET A 63 -8.86 -1.55 -10.59
C MET A 63 -9.53 -0.19 -10.82
N GLN A 64 -10.36 0.26 -9.88
CA GLN A 64 -10.98 1.59 -9.94
C GLN A 64 -9.95 2.72 -9.93
N LEU A 65 -8.85 2.57 -9.18
CA LEU A 65 -7.76 3.53 -9.17
C LEU A 65 -7.02 3.57 -10.51
N GLN A 66 -6.68 2.40 -11.07
CA GLN A 66 -6.00 2.32 -12.37
C GLN A 66 -6.85 2.87 -13.52
N HIS A 67 -8.17 2.67 -13.48
CA HIS A 67 -9.08 3.23 -14.47
C HIS A 67 -9.11 4.77 -14.50
N ARG A 68 -8.78 5.45 -13.39
CA ARG A 68 -8.71 6.93 -13.34
C ARG A 68 -7.39 7.50 -13.87
N GLN A 69 -6.37 6.67 -14.01
CA GLN A 69 -5.05 7.05 -14.52
C GLN A 69 -4.92 6.84 -16.05
N LYS A 70 -6.00 6.39 -16.71
CA LYS A 70 -6.12 6.22 -18.16
C LYS A 70 -6.89 7.40 -18.75
#